data_AF-A0A8T5MXA6-F1
#
_entry.id   AF-A0A8T5MXA6-F1
#
_cell.length_a   1.000
_cell.length_b   1.000
_cell.length_c   1.000
_cell.angle_alpha   90.00
_cell.angle_beta   90.00
_cell.angle_gamma   90.00
#
_symmetry.space_group_name_H-M   'P 1'
#
loop_
_entity.id
_entity.type
_entity.pdbx_description
1 polymer ?
#
loop_
_entity_poly.entity_id
_entity_poly.type
_entity_poly.pdbx_seq_one_letter_code
_entity_poly.pdbx_strand_id
1 'polypeptide(L)'
;MAKTTNQWVKISGYLFLLGIIVAIIGPWVTAIPSGTILLILGFVIGLLGAFGMGSVSNDDKQMFMLAAIALMVVGSAGAALKDVMYVGSYLAPIVGNIAVLVAPAVVIFAIEAIWKSGSIKYV
;
A
#
# COMPACT_ATOMS: atom_id res chain seq x y z
N MET A 1 -29.27 7.57 11.35
CA MET A 1 -28.38 6.52 11.85
C MET A 1 -26.94 6.99 11.73
N ALA A 2 -26.29 7.39 12.82
CA ALA A 2 -24.86 7.66 12.80
C ALA A 2 -24.14 6.32 12.61
N LYS A 3 -23.57 6.10 11.42
CA LYS A 3 -22.75 4.92 11.12
C LYS A 3 -21.56 4.99 12.08
N THR A 4 -21.57 4.21 13.16
CA THR A 4 -20.45 4.15 14.12
C THR A 4 -19.22 3.73 13.35
N THR A 5 -18.39 4.70 12.97
CA THR A 5 -17.21 4.44 12.16
C THR A 5 -16.28 3.61 13.03
N ASN A 6 -16.11 2.35 12.65
CA ASN A 6 -15.27 1.39 13.37
C ASN A 6 -13.86 1.99 13.54
N GLN A 7 -13.39 2.13 14.78
CA GLN A 7 -12.15 2.86 15.09
C GLN A 7 -10.94 2.27 14.35
N TRP A 8 -10.96 0.96 14.07
CA TRP A 8 -9.94 0.26 13.29
C TRP A 8 -9.80 0.74 11.84
N VAL A 9 -10.91 1.14 11.22
CA VAL A 9 -10.94 1.71 9.86
C VAL A 9 -10.24 3.07 9.85
N LYS A 10 -10.43 3.88 10.91
CA LYS A 10 -9.72 5.15 11.06
C LYS A 10 -8.22 4.92 11.29
N ILE A 11 -7.86 3.97 12.16
CA ILE A 11 -6.46 3.65 12.47
C ILE A 11 -5.69 3.23 11.22
N SER A 12 -6.23 2.30 10.44
CA SER A 12 -5.62 1.87 9.17
C SER A 12 -5.52 3.00 8.15
N GLY A 13 -6.52 3.89 8.08
CA GLY A 13 -6.46 5.10 7.26
C GLY A 13 -5.32 6.05 7.67
N TYR A 14 -5.16 6.31 8.96
CA TYR A 14 -4.06 7.13 9.48
C TYR A 14 -2.69 6.47 9.26
N LEU A 15 -2.58 5.15 9.43
CA LEU A 15 -1.35 4.41 9.14
C LEU A 15 -0.98 4.50 7.65
N PHE A 16 -1.96 4.40 6.75
CA PHE A 16 -1.72 4.57 5.33
C PHE A 16 -1.24 5.99 5.00
N LEU A 17 -1.92 7.01 5.55
CA LEU A 17 -1.52 8.40 5.35
C LEU A 17 -0.11 8.67 5.90
N LEU A 18 0.21 8.13 7.08
CA LEU A 18 1.54 8.22 7.66
C LEU A 18 2.59 7.55 6.77
N GLY A 19 2.27 6.38 6.21
CA GLY A 19 3.11 5.70 5.22
C GLY A 19 3.36 6.57 3.99
N ILE A 20 2.35 7.25 3.46
CA ILE A 20 2.52 8.18 2.33
C ILE A 20 3.46 9.34 2.70
N ILE A 21 3.29 9.92 3.89
CA ILE A 21 4.18 10.98 4.38
C ILE A 21 5.62 10.48 4.48
N VAL A 22 5.84 9.29 5.06
CA VAL A 22 7.18 8.68 5.15
C VAL A 22 7.74 8.36 3.76
N ALA A 23 6.91 7.95 2.80
CA ALA A 23 7.35 7.65 1.45
C ALA A 23 7.83 8.92 0.70
N ILE A 24 7.15 10.04 0.95
CA ILE A 24 7.49 11.34 0.37
C ILE A 24 8.72 11.95 1.04
N ILE A 25 8.88 11.87 2.36
CA ILE A 25 9.99 12.58 3.04
C ILE A 25 11.21 11.68 3.22
N GLY A 26 10.99 10.37 3.31
CA GLY A 26 11.99 9.35 3.59
C GLY A 26 13.24 9.35 2.70
N PRO A 27 13.18 9.66 1.39
CA PRO A 27 14.39 9.74 0.57
C PRO A 27 15.39 10.80 1.01
N TRP A 28 14.94 11.83 1.71
CA TRP A 28 15.75 12.97 2.16
C TRP A 28 16.15 12.88 3.64
N VAL A 29 15.66 11.87 4.37
CA VAL A 29 15.94 11.68 5.80
C VAL A 29 16.73 10.37 5.97
N THR A 30 18.05 10.48 5.93
CA THR A 30 18.96 9.32 5.99
C THR A 30 19.10 8.70 7.38
N ALA A 31 18.67 9.41 8.43
CA ALA A 31 18.70 8.94 9.81
C ALA A 31 17.65 7.84 10.11
N ILE A 32 16.69 7.63 9.19
CA ILE A 32 15.56 6.72 9.39
C ILE A 32 15.55 5.69 8.25
N PRO A 33 15.54 4.37 8.54
CA PRO A 33 15.42 3.34 7.53
C PRO A 33 13.98 3.31 6.97
N SER A 34 13.68 4.26 6.08
CA SER A 34 12.36 4.51 5.51
C SER A 34 11.77 3.28 4.84
N GLY A 35 12.56 2.51 4.09
CA GLY A 35 12.12 1.25 3.46
C GLY A 35 11.56 0.22 4.45
N THR A 36 12.23 0.00 5.58
CA THR A 36 11.79 -0.96 6.60
C THR A 36 10.48 -0.50 7.26
N ILE A 37 10.37 0.80 7.55
CA ILE A 37 9.16 1.38 8.15
C ILE A 37 7.97 1.24 7.20
N LEU A 38 8.16 1.58 5.93
CA LEU A 38 7.12 1.49 4.90
C LEU A 38 6.67 0.04 4.71
N LEU A 39 7.59 -0.90 4.71
CA LEU A 39 7.28 -2.33 4.61
C LEU A 39 6.46 -2.82 5.81
N ILE A 40 6.84 -2.43 7.03
CA ILE A 40 6.08 -2.78 8.24
C ILE A 40 4.68 -2.16 8.22
N LEU A 41 4.58 -0.86 7.89
CA LEU A 41 3.29 -0.17 7.78
C LEU A 41 2.40 -0.82 6.74
N GLY A 42 2.96 -1.12 5.56
CA GLY A 42 2.29 -1.82 4.47
C GLY A 42 1.73 -3.17 4.89
N PHE A 43 2.54 -3.94 5.61
CA PHE A 43 2.14 -5.25 6.13
C PHE A 43 0.98 -5.14 7.12
N VAL A 44 1.06 -4.21 8.07
CA VAL A 44 -0.01 -3.97 9.06
C VAL A 44 -1.31 -3.53 8.38
N ILE A 45 -1.23 -2.62 7.41
CA ILE A 45 -2.40 -2.15 6.64
C ILE A 45 -3.04 -3.33 5.87
N GLY A 46 -2.21 -4.17 5.25
CA GLY A 46 -2.65 -5.39 4.56
C GLY A 46 -3.38 -6.36 5.49
N LEU A 47 -2.81 -6.64 6.66
CA LEU A 47 -3.45 -7.51 7.65
C LEU A 47 -4.80 -6.94 8.11
N LEU A 48 -4.85 -5.65 8.47
CA LEU A 48 -6.10 -4.99 8.88
C LEU A 48 -7.16 -5.07 7.78
N GLY A 49 -6.78 -4.82 6.52
CA GLY A 49 -7.68 -4.96 5.37
C GLY A 49 -8.17 -6.39 5.15
N ALA A 50 -7.30 -7.39 5.35
CA ALA A 50 -7.66 -8.79 5.14
C ALA A 50 -8.68 -9.28 6.18
N PHE A 51 -8.54 -8.81 7.43
CA PHE A 51 -9.50 -9.07 8.49
C PHE A 51 -10.78 -8.21 8.42
N GLY A 52 -10.95 -7.40 7.37
CA GLY A 52 -12.14 -6.53 7.22
C GLY A 52 -12.19 -5.37 8.21
N MET A 53 -11.07 -5.07 8.87
CA MET A 53 -10.91 -3.96 9.82
C MET A 53 -10.14 -2.77 9.22
N GLY A 54 -9.74 -2.88 7.95
CA GLY A 54 -8.95 -1.88 7.23
C GLY A 54 -9.78 -0.75 6.62
N SER A 55 -9.08 0.27 6.14
CA SER A 55 -9.63 1.43 5.44
C SER A 55 -10.12 1.08 4.03
N VAL A 56 -9.62 -0.01 3.45
CA VAL A 56 -10.03 -0.53 2.15
C VAL A 56 -11.29 -1.39 2.35
N SER A 57 -12.43 -0.92 1.86
CA SER A 57 -13.68 -1.69 1.87
C SER A 57 -13.53 -2.97 1.06
N ASN A 58 -14.27 -4.03 1.41
CA ASN A 58 -14.27 -5.28 0.64
C ASN A 58 -14.70 -5.05 -0.82
N ASP A 59 -15.63 -4.11 -1.06
CA ASP A 59 -16.09 -3.74 -2.40
C ASP A 59 -15.00 -3.03 -3.21
N ASP A 60 -14.08 -2.34 -2.53
CA ASP A 60 -13.02 -1.54 -3.14
C ASP A 60 -11.68 -2.28 -3.20
N LYS A 61 -11.57 -3.48 -2.61
CA LYS A 61 -10.32 -4.28 -2.56
C LYS A 61 -9.73 -4.51 -3.96
N GLN A 62 -10.58 -4.82 -4.95
CA GLN A 62 -10.12 -5.03 -6.32
C GLN A 62 -9.54 -3.75 -6.93
N MET A 63 -10.20 -2.61 -6.73
CA MET A 63 -9.73 -1.33 -7.25
C MET A 63 -8.44 -0.87 -6.55
N PHE A 64 -8.32 -1.11 -5.24
CA PHE A 64 -7.08 -0.90 -4.51
C PHE A 64 -5.94 -1.76 -5.04
N MET A 65 -6.17 -3.07 -5.24
CA MET A 65 -5.15 -3.97 -5.79
C MET A 65 -4.72 -3.53 -7.19
N LEU A 66 -5.65 -3.13 -8.04
CA LEU A 66 -5.34 -2.62 -9.38
C LEU A 66 -4.48 -1.35 -9.32
N ALA A 67 -4.87 -0.38 -8.50
CA ALA A 67 -4.10 0.86 -8.31
C ALA A 67 -2.71 0.58 -7.73
N ALA A 68 -2.61 -0.33 -6.76
CA ALA A 68 -1.34 -0.71 -6.15
C ALA A 68 -0.43 -1.45 -7.14
N ILE A 69 -0.97 -2.33 -7.99
CA ILE A 69 -0.21 -2.98 -9.06
C ILE A 69 0.29 -1.95 -10.08
N ALA A 70 -0.58 -1.06 -10.54
CA ALA A 70 -0.18 0.02 -11.46
C ALA A 70 0.96 0.85 -10.84
N LEU A 71 0.85 1.20 -9.56
CA LEU A 71 1.89 1.93 -8.86
C LEU A 71 3.19 1.14 -8.72
N MET A 72 3.14 -0.16 -8.41
CA MET A 72 4.33 -1.00 -8.34
C MET A 72 5.04 -1.11 -9.70
N VAL A 73 4.27 -1.16 -10.81
CA VAL A 73 4.82 -1.12 -12.17
C VAL A 73 5.49 0.21 -12.47
N VAL A 74 4.87 1.34 -12.09
CA VAL A 74 5.50 2.66 -12.25
C VAL A 74 6.74 2.79 -11.35
N GLY A 75 6.70 2.23 -10.13
CA GLY A 75 7.85 2.21 -9.22
C GLY A 75 9.02 1.39 -9.74
N SER A 76 8.76 0.26 -10.40
CA SER A 76 9.82 -0.56 -11.04
C SER A 76 10.40 0.13 -12.28
N ALA A 77 9.64 0.99 -12.95
CA ALA A 77 10.12 1.89 -14.00
C ALA A 77 10.96 3.07 -13.46
N GLY A 78 11.35 3.07 -12.18
CA GLY A 78 12.08 4.15 -11.52
C GLY A 78 13.35 4.62 -12.23
N ALA A 79 14.04 3.76 -12.98
CA ALA A 79 15.21 4.16 -13.79
C ALA A 79 14.81 5.12 -14.93
N ALA A 80 13.74 4.82 -15.66
CA ALA A 80 13.22 5.70 -16.71
C ALA A 80 12.69 7.02 -16.13
N LEU A 81 12.15 7.00 -14.90
CA LEU A 81 11.75 8.20 -14.19
C LEU A 81 12.94 9.10 -13.84
N LYS A 82 14.09 8.54 -13.46
CA LYS A 82 15.28 9.32 -13.07
C LYS A 82 15.83 10.19 -14.20
N ASP A 83 15.69 9.75 -15.45
CA ASP A 83 16.21 10.46 -16.63
C ASP A 83 15.37 11.69 -17.00
N VAL A 84 14.22 11.89 -16.35
CA VAL A 84 13.39 13.10 -16.54
C VAL A 84 14.06 14.29 -15.85
N MET A 85 14.48 15.26 -16.66
CA MET A 85 15.14 16.49 -16.21
C MET A 85 14.32 17.21 -15.12
N TYR A 86 15.01 17.71 -14.09
CA TYR A 86 14.48 18.44 -12.92
C TYR A 86 13.56 17.67 -11.96
N VAL A 87 12.72 16.76 -12.44
CA VAL A 87 11.66 16.12 -11.63
C VAL A 87 11.97 14.66 -11.31
N GLY A 88 12.69 13.97 -12.20
CA GLY A 88 12.93 12.53 -12.13
C GLY A 88 13.65 12.06 -10.89
N SER A 89 14.66 12.81 -10.45
CA SER A 89 15.46 12.53 -9.26
C SER A 89 14.66 12.60 -7.96
N TYR A 90 13.57 13.39 -7.94
CA TYR A 90 12.66 13.49 -6.79
C TYR A 90 11.54 12.46 -6.88
N LEU A 91 10.98 12.26 -8.07
CA LEU A 91 9.79 11.43 -8.25
C LEU A 91 10.11 9.93 -8.15
N ALA A 92 11.23 9.48 -8.72
CA ALA A 92 11.62 8.08 -8.72
C ALA A 92 11.71 7.46 -7.30
N PRO A 93 12.41 8.06 -6.32
CA PRO A 93 12.46 7.50 -4.97
C PRO A 93 11.12 7.58 -4.22
N ILE A 94 10.30 8.60 -4.47
CA ILE A 94 8.96 8.69 -3.87
C ILE A 94 8.08 7.54 -4.35
N VAL A 95 7.96 7.35 -5.66
CA VAL A 95 7.13 6.29 -6.24
C VAL A 95 7.64 4.91 -5.79
N GLY A 96 8.96 4.71 -5.77
CA GLY A 96 9.57 3.49 -5.25
C GLY A 96 9.19 3.21 -3.80
N ASN A 97 9.22 4.21 -2.93
CA ASN A 97 8.82 4.09 -1.53
C ASN A 97 7.33 3.79 -1.37
N ILE A 98 6.45 4.43 -2.14
CA ILE A 98 5.01 4.11 -2.07
C ILE A 98 4.77 2.69 -2.60
N ALA A 99 5.50 2.24 -3.61
CA ALA A 99 5.44 0.84 -4.06
C ALA A 99 5.83 -0.14 -2.92
N VAL A 100 6.88 0.17 -2.16
CA VAL A 100 7.29 -0.62 -0.96
C VAL A 100 6.19 -0.61 0.13
N LEU A 101 5.50 0.52 0.32
CA LEU A 101 4.39 0.62 1.26
C LEU A 101 3.21 -0.27 0.86
N VAL A 102 2.82 -0.31 -0.42
CA VAL A 102 1.62 -1.05 -0.83
C VAL A 102 1.88 -2.53 -1.11
N ALA A 103 3.11 -2.91 -1.46
CA ALA A 103 3.44 -4.28 -1.88
C ALA A 103 3.03 -5.37 -0.87
N PRO A 104 3.32 -5.26 0.44
CA PRO A 104 2.92 -6.29 1.40
C PRO A 104 1.40 -6.45 1.51
N ALA A 105 0.65 -5.35 1.42
CA ALA A 105 -0.81 -5.40 1.46
C ALA A 105 -1.40 -6.13 0.24
N VAL A 106 -0.84 -5.88 -0.95
CA VAL A 106 -1.25 -6.58 -2.18
C VAL A 106 -1.00 -8.08 -2.08
N VAL A 107 0.16 -8.48 -1.55
CA VAL A 107 0.47 -9.92 -1.33
C VAL A 107 -0.57 -10.57 -0.42
N ILE A 108 -0.89 -9.93 0.70
CA ILE A 108 -1.90 -10.44 1.64
C ILE A 108 -3.27 -10.56 0.97
N PHE A 109 -3.71 -9.52 0.24
CA PHE A 109 -5.01 -9.55 -0.45
C PHE A 109 -5.05 -10.58 -1.57
N ALA A 110 -3.94 -10.79 -2.30
CA ALA A 110 -3.84 -11.82 -3.33
C ALA A 110 -3.97 -13.22 -2.73
N ILE A 111 -3.31 -13.49 -1.60
CA ILE A 111 -3.44 -14.77 -0.87
C ILE A 111 -4.88 -14.97 -0.39
N GLU A 112 -5.49 -13.94 0.20
CA GLU A 112 -6.90 -13.97 0.64
C GLU A 112 -7.85 -14.33 -0.52
N ALA A 113 -7.63 -13.71 -1.69
CA ALA A 113 -8.42 -13.97 -2.89
C ALA A 113 -8.26 -15.40 -3.42
N ILE A 114 -7.02 -15.92 -3.47
CA ILE A 114 -6.74 -17.30 -3.90
C ILE A 114 -7.41 -18.29 -2.95
N TRP A 115 -7.29 -18.07 -1.64
CA TRP A 115 -7.88 -18.96 -0.63
C TRP A 115 -9.41 -18.99 -0.74
N LYS A 116 -10.05 -17.82 -0.94
CA LYS A 116 -11.49 -17.73 -1.20
C LYS A 116 -11.90 -18.44 -2.49
N SER A 117 -11.14 -18.28 -3.57
CA SER A 117 -11.41 -18.96 -4.85
C SER A 117 -11.27 -20.48 -4.75
N GLY A 118 -10.26 -20.98 -4.04
CA GLY A 118 -10.03 -22.42 -3.87
C GLY A 118 -10.96 -23.09 -2.85
N SER A 119 -11.54 -22.31 -1.93
CA SER A 119 -12.50 -22.78 -0.93
C SER A 119 -13.96 -22.67 -1.39
N ILE A 120 -14.23 -22.30 -2.64
CA ILE A 120 -15.55 -22.48 -3.24
C ILE A 120 -15.85 -23.98 -3.22
N LYS A 121 -16.60 -24.37 -2.18
CA LYS A 121 -17.26 -25.66 -2.05
C LYS A 121 -18.08 -25.89 -3.31
N TYR A 122 -17.90 -27.07 -3.90
CA TYR A 122 -18.85 -27.73 -4.78
C TYR A 122 -20.29 -27.42 -4.30
N VAL A 123 -21.00 -26.59 -5.08
CA VAL A 123 -22.47 -26.54 -5.08
C VAL A 123 -22.92 -27.51 -6.16
#